data_AF-A0A0M8PPK2-F1
#
_entry.id   AF-A0A0M8PPK2-F1
#
_cell.length_a   1.000
_cell.length_b   1.000
_cell.length_c   1.000
_cell.angle_alpha   90.00
_cell.angle_beta   90.00
_cell.angle_gamma   90.00
#
_symmetry.space_group_name_H-M   'P 1'
#
loop_
_entity.id
_entity.type
_entity.pdbx_description
1 polymer ?
#
loop_
_entity_poly.entity_id
_entity_poly.type
_entity_poly.pdbx_seq_one_letter_code
_entity_poly.pdbx_strand_id
1 'polypeptide(L)'
;MTPDQLRLVAELADWQILGLADNPGYWCGHIRDMHGGGTPKDEQWRDAGLWRSTYRWGIAMTTHGDYTKQRSLRDPEHVVTITWRQILDWVGQLPDELRADARRARTADDEEKQRVIALLLAPAPTEPEELALW
;
A
#
# COMPACT_ATOMS: atom_id res chain seq x y z
N MET A 1 -4.03 -9.61 0.26
CA MET A 1 -2.81 -8.84 0.62
C MET A 1 -2.43 -9.21 2.05
N THR A 2 -1.15 -9.33 2.40
CA THR A 2 -0.75 -9.62 3.79
C THR A 2 -0.80 -8.35 4.67
N PRO A 3 -0.82 -8.48 6.01
CA PRO A 3 -0.75 -7.32 6.91
C PRO A 3 0.46 -6.41 6.65
N ASP A 4 1.65 -6.98 6.42
CA ASP A 4 2.86 -6.20 6.12
C ASP A 4 2.76 -5.46 4.78
N GLN A 5 2.10 -6.04 3.79
CA GLN A 5 1.87 -5.37 2.51
C GLN A 5 0.88 -4.21 2.66
N LEU A 6 -0.17 -4.35 3.48
CA LEU A 6 -1.08 -3.24 3.81
C LEU A 6 -0.35 -2.13 4.58
N ARG A 7 0.51 -2.51 5.53
CA ARG A 7 1.41 -1.59 6.24
C ARG A 7 2.33 -0.85 5.26
N LEU A 8 2.82 -1.52 4.22
CA LEU A 8 3.62 -0.89 3.17
C LEU A 8 2.80 0.07 2.29
N VAL A 9 1.52 -0.21 2.04
CA VAL A 9 0.61 0.73 1.37
C VAL A 9 0.36 1.97 2.24
N ALA A 10 0.25 1.81 3.57
CA ALA A 10 0.07 2.90 4.53
C ALA A 10 1.23 3.93 4.53
N GLU A 11 2.41 3.54 4.04
CA GLU A 11 3.56 4.43 3.87
C GLU A 11 3.37 5.46 2.74
N LEU A 12 2.42 5.23 1.84
CA LEU A 12 2.05 6.22 0.83
C LEU A 12 1.40 7.44 1.47
N ALA A 13 1.38 8.54 0.74
CA ALA A 13 0.63 9.71 1.16
C ALA A 13 -0.88 9.45 1.05
N ASP A 14 -1.65 10.04 1.93
CA ASP A 14 -3.09 9.81 2.09
C ASP A 14 -3.87 9.97 0.77
N TRP A 15 -3.54 11.03 0.02
CA TRP A 15 -4.12 11.30 -1.30
C TRP A 15 -3.78 10.23 -2.35
N GLN A 16 -2.64 9.54 -2.23
CA GLN A 16 -2.28 8.42 -3.08
C GLN A 16 -3.09 7.17 -2.71
N ILE A 17 -3.28 6.89 -1.41
CA ILE A 17 -4.07 5.74 -0.94
C ILE A 17 -5.53 5.88 -1.38
N LEU A 18 -6.13 7.05 -1.14
CA LEU A 18 -7.49 7.36 -1.61
C LEU A 18 -7.59 7.31 -3.15
N GLY A 19 -6.55 7.80 -3.82
CA GLY A 19 -6.43 7.74 -5.26
C GLY A 19 -6.43 6.30 -5.80
N LEU A 20 -5.66 5.40 -5.19
CA LEU A 20 -5.59 4.00 -5.58
C LEU A 20 -6.97 3.33 -5.56
N ALA A 21 -7.78 3.59 -4.53
CA ALA A 21 -9.13 3.03 -4.44
C ALA A 21 -10.11 3.60 -5.51
N ASP A 22 -9.96 4.88 -5.87
CA ASP A 22 -10.79 5.57 -6.88
C ASP A 22 -10.40 5.15 -8.31
N ASN A 23 -9.16 5.42 -8.72
CA ASN A 23 -8.65 5.16 -10.07
C ASN A 23 -7.29 4.43 -10.03
N PRO A 24 -7.28 3.11 -9.76
CA PRO A 24 -6.05 2.36 -9.51
C PRO A 24 -5.08 2.37 -10.70
N GLY A 25 -5.58 2.36 -11.94
CA GLY A 25 -4.72 2.37 -13.14
C GLY A 25 -3.90 3.65 -13.27
N TYR A 26 -4.54 4.81 -13.12
CA TYR A 26 -3.85 6.10 -13.14
C TYR A 26 -2.88 6.22 -11.95
N TRP A 27 -3.34 5.88 -10.75
CA TRP A 27 -2.59 6.10 -9.52
C TRP A 27 -1.37 5.18 -9.38
N CYS A 28 -1.47 3.92 -9.78
CA CYS A 28 -0.30 3.03 -9.87
C CYS A 28 0.76 3.60 -10.83
N GLY A 29 0.35 4.14 -11.99
CA GLY A 29 1.26 4.79 -12.93
C GLY A 29 1.89 6.05 -12.36
N HIS A 30 1.08 6.92 -11.75
CA HIS A 30 1.54 8.17 -11.15
C HIS A 30 2.57 7.94 -10.03
N ILE A 31 2.29 7.03 -9.10
CA ILE A 31 3.20 6.70 -7.99
C ILE A 31 4.51 6.13 -8.53
N ARG A 32 4.43 5.21 -9.48
CA ARG A 32 5.59 4.61 -10.15
C ARG A 32 6.51 5.67 -10.77
N ASP A 33 5.92 6.61 -11.50
CA ASP A 33 6.66 7.59 -12.30
C ASP A 33 7.24 8.74 -11.45
N MET A 34 6.66 9.02 -10.27
CA MET A 34 7.28 9.94 -9.31
C MET A 34 8.58 9.39 -8.71
N HIS A 35 8.82 8.07 -8.80
CA HIS A 35 10.00 7.41 -8.22
C HIS A 35 10.27 7.79 -6.76
N GLY A 36 9.22 8.01 -5.98
CA GLY A 36 9.36 8.46 -4.60
C GLY A 36 10.05 7.41 -3.75
N GLY A 37 10.85 7.87 -2.79
CA GLY A 37 11.35 7.05 -1.69
C GLY A 37 11.43 7.90 -0.43
N GLY A 38 11.59 7.28 0.72
CA GLY A 38 11.67 8.03 1.97
C GLY A 38 11.89 7.17 3.20
N THR A 39 12.27 7.87 4.28
CA THR A 39 12.24 7.33 5.62
C THR A 39 10.80 6.88 5.96
N PRO A 40 10.62 5.66 6.49
CA PRO A 40 9.28 5.16 6.84
C PRO A 40 8.57 6.04 7.88
N LYS A 41 7.25 6.13 7.75
CA LYS A 41 6.33 6.66 8.77
C LYS A 41 6.24 5.70 9.95
N ASP A 42 6.21 4.40 9.67
CA ASP A 42 6.21 3.35 10.67
C ASP A 42 7.47 3.35 11.54
N GLU A 43 7.28 3.36 12.86
CA GLU A 43 8.35 3.49 13.84
C GLU A 43 9.28 2.27 13.86
N GLN A 44 8.75 1.04 13.76
CA GLN A 44 9.57 -0.16 13.77
C GLN A 44 10.47 -0.24 12.53
N TRP A 45 9.95 0.11 11.36
CA TRP A 45 10.75 0.15 10.13
C TRP A 45 11.77 1.28 10.13
N ARG A 46 11.42 2.43 10.71
CA ARG A 46 12.35 3.54 10.90
C ARG A 46 13.50 3.16 11.83
N ASP A 47 13.20 2.57 12.98
CA ASP A 47 14.19 2.14 13.97
C ASP A 47 15.09 1.03 13.46
N ALA A 48 14.56 0.15 12.59
CA ALA A 48 15.33 -0.86 11.87
C ALA A 48 16.20 -0.28 10.74
N GLY A 49 16.20 1.03 10.51
CA GLY A 49 16.99 1.69 9.48
C GLY A 49 16.56 1.35 8.06
N LEU A 50 15.28 1.01 7.87
CA LEU A 50 14.72 0.68 6.56
C LEU A 50 14.35 1.95 5.78
N TRP A 51 14.11 1.76 4.49
CA TRP A 51 13.79 2.80 3.53
C TRP A 51 12.70 2.32 2.58
N ARG A 52 11.72 3.18 2.29
CA ARG A 52 10.71 2.89 1.27
C ARG A 52 11.27 3.26 -0.11
N SER A 53 11.25 2.33 -1.04
CA SER A 53 11.63 2.56 -2.45
C SER A 53 10.48 2.22 -3.41
N THR A 54 10.33 3.04 -4.45
CA THR A 54 9.39 2.79 -5.55
C THR A 54 10.13 2.34 -6.80
N TYR A 55 9.70 1.22 -7.37
CA TYR A 55 10.28 0.57 -8.55
C TYR A 55 9.29 0.47 -9.70
N ARG A 56 9.79 0.11 -10.89
CA ARG A 56 8.95 -0.16 -12.06
C ARG A 56 7.95 -1.30 -11.81
N TRP A 57 8.32 -2.28 -10.98
CA TRP A 57 7.49 -3.44 -10.67
C TRP A 57 6.56 -3.23 -9.46
N GLY A 58 6.83 -2.26 -8.57
CA GLY A 58 6.09 -2.08 -7.32
C GLY A 58 6.78 -1.18 -6.30
N ILE A 59 6.54 -1.45 -5.01
CA ILE A 59 7.11 -0.76 -3.86
C ILE A 59 7.80 -1.79 -2.96
N ALA A 60 8.91 -1.41 -2.34
CA ALA A 60 9.55 -2.20 -1.30
C ALA A 60 9.86 -1.37 -0.05
N MET A 61 9.90 -2.07 1.07
CA MET A 61 10.70 -1.67 2.22
C MET A 61 12.06 -2.37 2.12
N THR A 62 13.14 -1.59 2.05
CA THR A 62 14.51 -2.07 1.80
C THR A 62 15.48 -1.57 2.87
N THR A 63 16.60 -2.27 3.05
CA THR A 63 17.73 -1.74 3.82
C THR A 63 18.34 -0.51 3.13
N HIS A 64 18.91 0.42 3.92
CA HIS A 64 19.44 1.69 3.44
C HIS A 64 20.60 1.52 2.43
N GLY A 65 20.69 2.41 1.42
CA GLY A 65 21.79 2.44 0.45
C GLY A 65 21.41 2.25 -1.03
N ASP A 66 20.11 2.17 -1.33
CA ASP A 66 19.61 1.94 -2.70
C ASP A 66 19.55 3.24 -3.54
N TYR A 67 20.71 3.72 -3.99
CA TYR A 67 20.81 4.85 -4.92
C TYR A 67 20.75 4.41 -6.40
N THR A 68 20.73 3.10 -6.67
CA THR A 68 20.74 2.52 -8.02
C THR A 68 19.46 1.72 -8.23
N LYS A 69 18.46 2.34 -8.86
CA LYS A 69 17.08 1.87 -9.15
C LYS A 69 16.95 0.56 -9.98
N GLN A 70 17.77 -0.46 -9.72
CA GLN A 70 17.90 -1.67 -10.53
C GLN A 70 17.59 -2.96 -9.75
N ARG A 71 17.08 -2.87 -8.52
CA ARG A 71 16.75 -4.04 -7.72
C ARG A 71 15.59 -4.86 -8.30
N SER A 72 15.77 -6.17 -8.32
CA SER A 72 14.73 -7.10 -8.74
C SER A 72 13.73 -7.34 -7.60
N LEU A 73 12.52 -7.81 -7.93
CA LEU A 73 11.49 -8.09 -6.92
C LEU A 73 11.98 -9.00 -5.78
N ARG A 74 12.92 -9.91 -6.06
CA ARG A 74 13.37 -10.96 -5.11
C ARG A 74 14.72 -10.66 -4.46
N ASP A 75 15.20 -9.43 -4.58
CA ASP A 75 16.47 -9.06 -3.98
C ASP A 75 16.40 -9.22 -2.45
N PRO A 76 17.43 -9.82 -1.82
CA PRO A 76 17.41 -10.19 -0.40
C PRO A 76 17.34 -8.99 0.55
N GLU A 77 17.62 -7.79 0.07
CA GLU A 77 17.53 -6.54 0.83
C GLU A 77 16.09 -6.06 1.03
N HIS A 78 15.14 -6.62 0.27
CA HIS A 78 13.73 -6.32 0.46
C HIS A 78 13.15 -7.09 1.65
N VAL A 79 12.69 -6.35 2.66
CA VAL A 79 11.99 -6.91 3.82
C VAL A 79 10.52 -7.17 3.48
N VAL A 80 9.89 -6.24 2.76
CA VAL A 80 8.51 -6.36 2.29
C VAL A 80 8.43 -5.84 0.86
N THR A 81 7.70 -6.54 0.00
CA THR A 81 7.44 -6.09 -1.37
C THR A 81 5.95 -6.15 -1.69
N ILE A 82 5.51 -5.19 -2.50
CA ILE A 82 4.18 -5.20 -3.11
C ILE A 82 4.29 -4.77 -4.57
N THR A 83 3.74 -5.57 -5.47
CA THR A 83 3.74 -5.27 -6.91
C THR A 83 2.55 -4.39 -7.29
N TRP A 84 2.66 -3.67 -8.41
CA TRP A 84 1.52 -2.93 -8.96
C TRP A 84 0.33 -3.85 -9.23
N ARG A 85 0.57 -5.08 -9.70
CA ARG A 85 -0.49 -6.09 -9.92
C ARG A 85 -1.22 -6.42 -8.62
N GLN A 86 -0.49 -6.69 -7.53
CA GLN A 86 -1.10 -6.96 -6.22
C GLN A 86 -1.93 -5.78 -5.69
N ILE A 87 -1.51 -4.53 -5.96
CA ILE A 87 -2.32 -3.35 -5.63
C ILE A 87 -3.60 -3.31 -6.47
N LEU A 88 -3.51 -3.56 -7.78
CA LEU A 88 -4.69 -3.60 -8.66
C LEU A 88 -5.67 -4.70 -8.22
N ASP A 89 -5.17 -5.89 -7.90
CA ASP A 89 -5.98 -7.02 -7.48
C ASP A 89 -6.68 -6.73 -6.13
N TRP A 90 -5.97 -6.09 -5.19
CA TRP A 90 -6.56 -5.62 -3.93
C TRP A 90 -7.65 -4.59 -4.14
N VAL A 91 -7.41 -3.55 -4.95
CA VAL A 91 -8.44 -2.54 -5.24
C VAL A 91 -9.64 -3.16 -5.96
N GLY A 92 -9.41 -4.16 -6.81
CA GLY A 92 -10.46 -4.93 -7.49
C GLY A 92 -11.35 -5.74 -6.55
N GLN A 93 -10.91 -6.01 -5.32
CA GLN A 93 -11.66 -6.72 -4.29
C GLN A 93 -12.38 -5.78 -3.32
N LEU A 94 -12.13 -4.47 -3.38
CA LEU A 94 -12.79 -3.50 -2.51
C LEU A 94 -14.27 -3.36 -2.88
N PRO A 95 -15.19 -3.29 -1.89
CA PRO A 95 -16.59 -2.99 -2.15
C PRO A 95 -16.77 -1.65 -2.88
N ASP A 96 -17.72 -1.59 -3.81
CA ASP A 96 -18.00 -0.38 -4.60
C ASP A 96 -18.33 0.83 -3.71
N GLU A 97 -19.03 0.60 -2.60
CA GLU A 97 -19.34 1.64 -1.61
C GLU A 97 -18.08 2.25 -0.99
N LEU A 98 -17.11 1.41 -0.62
CA LEU A 98 -15.85 1.86 -0.03
C LEU A 98 -14.99 2.61 -1.06
N ARG A 99 -15.06 2.23 -2.34
CA ARG A 99 -14.41 2.97 -3.42
C ARG A 99 -15.08 4.33 -3.66
N ALA A 100 -16.40 4.41 -3.56
CA ALA A 100 -17.13 5.67 -3.63
C ALA A 100 -16.81 6.58 -2.43
N ASP A 101 -16.67 6.01 -1.23
CA ASP A 101 -16.20 6.73 -0.03
C ASP A 101 -14.79 7.28 -0.23
N ALA A 102 -13.86 6.47 -0.74
CA ALA A 102 -12.50 6.92 -1.03
C ALA A 102 -12.47 8.10 -2.00
N ARG A 103 -13.31 8.07 -3.05
CA ARG A 103 -13.45 9.19 -3.99
C ARG A 103 -13.96 10.45 -3.32
N ARG A 104 -14.98 10.36 -2.45
CA ARG A 104 -15.51 11.50 -1.68
C ARG A 104 -14.47 12.07 -0.72
N ALA A 105 -13.76 11.19 -0.01
CA ALA A 105 -12.76 11.57 0.99
C ALA A 105 -11.60 12.40 0.43
N ARG A 106 -11.29 12.30 -0.87
CA ARG A 106 -10.24 13.11 -1.51
C ARG A 106 -10.37 14.61 -1.30
N THR A 107 -11.59 15.11 -1.13
CA THR A 107 -11.88 16.55 -0.90
C THR A 107 -12.50 16.81 0.47
N ALA A 108 -12.56 15.80 1.35
CA ALA A 108 -13.12 15.94 2.68
C ALA A 108 -12.12 16.60 3.65
N ASP A 109 -12.56 16.80 4.89
CA ASP A 109 -11.68 17.13 6.00
C ASP A 109 -10.74 15.95 6.34
N ASP A 110 -9.78 16.22 7.21
CA ASP A 110 -8.74 15.24 7.54
C ASP A 110 -9.28 14.09 8.40
N GLU A 111 -10.32 14.32 9.21
CA GLU A 111 -10.94 13.28 10.02
C GLU A 111 -11.59 12.21 9.14
N GLU A 112 -12.39 12.64 8.16
CA GLU A 112 -13.05 11.75 7.21
C GLU A 112 -12.04 11.02 6.32
N LYS A 113 -10.96 11.70 5.89
CA LYS A 113 -9.85 11.05 5.17
C LYS A 113 -9.24 9.92 5.98
N GLN A 114 -8.87 10.18 7.24
CA GLN A 114 -8.25 9.15 8.08
C GLN A 114 -9.22 7.99 8.34
N ARG A 115 -10.50 8.27 8.57
CA ARG A 115 -11.52 7.24 8.75
C ARG A 115 -11.59 6.30 7.54
N VAL A 116 -11.66 6.85 6.33
CA VAL A 116 -11.76 6.04 5.10
C VAL A 116 -10.45 5.31 4.81
N ILE A 117 -9.29 5.92 5.05
CA ILE A 117 -7.98 5.25 4.91
C ILE A 117 -7.87 4.05 5.86
N ALA A 118 -8.31 4.20 7.11
CA ALA A 118 -8.32 3.11 8.07
C ALA A 118 -9.21 1.94 7.60
N LEU A 119 -10.36 2.22 6.99
CA LEU A 119 -11.22 1.19 6.40
C LEU A 119 -10.58 0.51 5.19
N LEU A 120 -9.90 1.25 4.32
CA LEU A 120 -9.19 0.70 3.16
C LEU A 120 -8.04 -0.23 3.56
N LEU A 121 -7.33 0.11 4.64
CA LEU A 121 -6.17 -0.62 5.13
C LEU A 121 -6.52 -1.68 6.17
N ALA A 122 -7.78 -1.79 6.56
CA ALA A 122 -8.23 -2.85 7.44
C ALA A 122 -7.98 -4.22 6.75
N PRO A 123 -7.41 -5.21 7.46
CA PRO A 123 -7.29 -6.54 6.91
C PRO A 123 -8.68 -7.05 6.54
N ALA A 124 -8.80 -7.70 5.38
CA ALA A 124 -10.06 -8.34 5.00
C ALA A 124 -10.49 -9.28 6.13
N PRO A 125 -11.77 -9.31 6.51
CA PRO A 125 -12.24 -10.28 7.48
C PRO A 125 -11.92 -11.66 6.93
N THR A 126 -11.04 -12.41 7.61
CA THR A 126 -10.92 -13.84 7.41
C THR A 126 -12.29 -14.41 7.74
N GLU A 127 -13.00 -14.93 6.74
CA GLU A 127 -14.15 -15.80 7.00
C GLU A 127 -13.70 -16.82 8.05
N PRO A 128 -14.45 -17.03 9.14
CA PRO A 128 -14.11 -18.09 10.06
C PRO A 128 -14.09 -19.38 9.25
N GLU A 129 -12.97 -20.11 9.27
CA GLU A 129 -12.93 -21.50 8.81
C GLU A 129 -14.13 -22.18 9.43
N GLU A 130 -15.12 -22.58 8.61
CA GLU A 130 -16.14 -23.51 9.07
C GLU A 130 -15.38 -24.69 9.67
N LEU A 131 -15.40 -24.79 11.00
CA LEU A 131 -14.98 -25.97 11.72
C LEU A 131 -15.84 -27.10 11.16
N ALA A 132 -15.30 -27.79 10.18
CA ALA A 132 -15.85 -29.02 9.67
C ALA A 132 -15.78 -30.01 10.84
N LEU A 133 -16.86 -30.05 11.63
CA LEU A 133 -17.13 -31.10 12.59
C LEU A 133 -17.35 -32.38 11.79
N TRP A 134 -16.30 -33.18 11.69
CA TRP A 134 -16.34 -34.58 11.27
C TRP A 134 -16.16 -35.45 12.51
#